data_AF-A0A432KG24-F1
#
_entry.id   AF-A0A432KG24-F1
#
_cell.length_a   1.000
_cell.length_b   1.000
_cell.length_c   1.000
_cell.angle_alpha   90.00
_cell.angle_beta   90.00
_cell.angle_gamma   90.00
#
_symmetry.space_group_name_H-M   'P 1'
#
loop_
_entity.id
_entity.type
_entity.pdbx_description
1 polymer ?
#
loop_
_entity_poly.entity_id
_entity_poly.type
_entity_poly.pdbx_seq_one_letter_code
_entity_poly.pdbx_strand_id
1 'polypeptide(L)'
;MEVNRNIRSSKEVVLDYFRNRSSEFLAEVNEEFGNTQYKHKAKKLNTLLVKTKNNLLEIVEQKAKKENWSNEELLEGVLMVTYCNYVVMLEVRHSVWPYEYMAFSRRIGELWEPFCKLAFEYPVNDLELFVPPLFSDVKKKLATEIEDYINTLNLSQEEKDQLLKYYNKVWGLVTSGEIKLELDLHFIFEGKKYVVDFKSGFGSNEKGNTNRLLLVASIYHNLEEGYEPLIFVRSPENNNYFNTLKNSGIWSAFSGNETYDEIHKYAGYDIKTWIRNNISWEDDLNTEFSNFLDDNNLSQYLTW
;
A
#
# COMPACT_ATOMS: atom_id res chain seq x y z
N MET A 1 -14.08 15.81 -20.36
CA MET A 1 -12.84 16.47 -19.89
C MET A 1 -11.75 16.20 -20.92
N GLU A 2 -10.98 17.22 -21.31
CA GLU A 2 -9.82 17.04 -22.18
C GLU A 2 -8.61 16.56 -21.36
N VAL A 3 -7.86 15.57 -21.86
CA VAL A 3 -6.65 15.06 -21.19
C VAL A 3 -5.41 15.54 -21.94
N ASN A 4 -4.63 16.39 -21.26
CA ASN A 4 -3.35 16.93 -21.69
C ASN A 4 -2.45 17.19 -20.45
N ARG A 5 -1.23 17.72 -20.64
CA ARG A 5 -0.23 17.93 -19.57
C ARG A 5 -0.76 18.77 -18.39
N ASN A 6 -1.74 19.63 -18.62
CA ASN A 6 -2.28 20.49 -17.56
C ASN A 6 -3.17 19.73 -16.57
N ILE A 7 -3.49 18.45 -16.82
CA ILE A 7 -4.26 17.64 -15.87
C ILE A 7 -3.60 17.59 -14.50
N ARG A 8 -2.26 17.65 -14.44
CA ARG A 8 -1.45 17.69 -13.21
C ARG A 8 -1.70 18.88 -12.30
N SER A 9 -2.30 19.95 -12.82
CA SER A 9 -2.63 21.17 -12.09
C SER A 9 -4.11 21.56 -12.22
N SER A 10 -4.97 20.66 -12.73
CA SER A 10 -6.39 20.94 -13.00
C SER A 10 -7.33 20.31 -11.98
N LYS A 11 -7.02 20.44 -10.69
CA LYS A 11 -7.74 19.78 -9.58
C LYS A 11 -9.27 19.94 -9.67
N GLU A 12 -9.76 21.18 -9.77
CA GLU A 12 -11.20 21.49 -9.86
C GLU A 12 -11.89 20.76 -11.01
N VAL A 13 -11.26 20.75 -12.19
CA VAL A 13 -11.83 20.11 -13.39
C VAL A 13 -11.93 18.59 -13.20
N VAL A 14 -10.93 17.99 -12.55
CA VAL A 14 -10.89 16.55 -12.29
C VAL A 14 -11.88 16.17 -11.18
N LEU A 15 -12.00 16.98 -10.12
CA LEU A 15 -13.02 16.82 -9.08
C LEU A 15 -14.43 16.90 -9.68
N ASP A 16 -14.72 17.92 -10.47
CA ASP A 16 -16.00 18.08 -11.15
C ASP A 16 -16.30 16.91 -12.08
N TYR A 17 -15.30 16.41 -12.81
CA TYR A 17 -15.47 15.21 -13.63
C TYR A 17 -15.91 14.01 -12.79
N PHE A 18 -15.24 13.71 -11.68
CA PHE A 18 -15.62 12.57 -10.83
C PHE A 18 -16.96 12.80 -10.12
N ARG A 19 -17.26 14.01 -9.66
CA ARG A 19 -18.54 14.36 -9.03
C ARG A 19 -19.71 14.16 -9.99
N ASN A 20 -19.60 14.67 -11.21
CA ASN A 20 -20.61 14.47 -12.25
C ASN A 20 -20.84 12.98 -12.55
N ARG A 21 -19.76 12.21 -12.73
CA ARG A 21 -19.84 10.75 -12.92
C ARG A 21 -20.47 10.05 -11.71
N SER A 22 -20.16 10.50 -10.50
CA SER A 22 -20.73 9.93 -9.29
C SER A 22 -22.24 10.17 -9.17
N SER A 23 -22.74 11.34 -9.59
CA SER A 23 -24.16 11.65 -9.62
C SER A 23 -24.92 10.73 -10.58
N GLU A 24 -24.35 10.49 -11.77
CA GLU A 24 -24.89 9.52 -12.74
C GLU A 24 -24.94 8.10 -12.16
N PHE A 25 -23.84 7.65 -11.53
CA PHE A 25 -23.79 6.33 -10.91
C PHE A 25 -24.75 6.20 -9.74
N LEU A 26 -24.93 7.26 -8.94
CA LEU A 26 -25.86 7.26 -7.83
C LEU A 26 -27.30 7.09 -8.30
N ALA A 27 -27.69 7.73 -9.41
CA ALA A 27 -28.99 7.54 -10.03
C ALA A 27 -29.20 6.08 -10.47
N GLU A 28 -28.25 5.51 -11.22
CA GLU A 28 -28.30 4.11 -11.68
C GLU A 28 -28.41 3.12 -10.49
N VAL A 29 -27.59 3.31 -9.48
CA VAL A 29 -27.53 2.43 -8.29
C VAL A 29 -28.79 2.56 -7.43
N ASN A 30 -29.44 3.73 -7.41
CA ASN A 30 -30.70 3.93 -6.70
C ASN A 30 -31.89 3.28 -7.41
N GLU A 31 -31.82 3.07 -8.73
CA GLU A 31 -32.81 2.26 -9.46
C GLU A 31 -32.60 0.76 -9.21
N GLU A 32 -31.35 0.31 -9.10
CA GLU A 32 -31.00 -1.10 -8.88
C GLU A 32 -31.26 -1.58 -7.43
N PHE A 33 -31.04 -0.71 -6.43
CA PHE A 33 -31.08 -1.09 -5.01
C PHE A 33 -32.01 -0.21 -4.18
N GLY A 34 -32.77 -0.82 -3.28
CA GLY A 34 -33.59 -0.11 -2.31
C GLY A 34 -32.77 0.64 -1.24
N ASN A 35 -33.41 1.58 -0.54
CA ASN A 35 -32.73 2.45 0.45
C ASN A 35 -32.09 1.69 1.64
N THR A 36 -32.60 0.50 1.99
CA THR A 36 -32.04 -0.32 3.07
C THR A 36 -30.78 -1.10 2.66
N GLN A 37 -30.45 -1.15 1.36
CA GLN A 37 -29.32 -1.90 0.82
C GLN A 37 -28.03 -1.06 0.70
N TYR A 38 -27.80 -0.16 1.66
CA TYR A 38 -26.69 0.80 1.65
C TYR A 38 -25.30 0.16 1.44
N LYS A 39 -25.07 -1.06 1.96
CA LYS A 39 -23.79 -1.79 1.75
C LYS A 39 -23.58 -2.18 0.28
N HIS A 40 -24.63 -2.63 -0.40
CA HIS A 40 -24.56 -2.99 -1.81
C HIS A 40 -24.36 -1.76 -2.69
N LYS A 41 -25.10 -0.67 -2.38
CA LYS A 41 -24.94 0.63 -3.04
C LYS A 41 -23.50 1.14 -2.92
N ALA A 42 -22.96 1.23 -1.71
CA ALA A 42 -21.59 1.69 -1.47
C ALA A 42 -20.54 0.84 -2.23
N LYS A 43 -20.69 -0.49 -2.23
CA LYS A 43 -19.79 -1.39 -2.97
C LYS A 43 -19.86 -1.18 -4.49
N LYS A 44 -21.07 -1.07 -5.06
CA LYS A 44 -21.28 -0.85 -6.49
C LYS A 44 -20.73 0.50 -6.93
N LEU A 45 -21.01 1.57 -6.17
CA LEU A 45 -20.49 2.92 -6.42
C LEU A 45 -18.96 2.96 -6.37
N ASN A 46 -18.34 2.37 -5.34
CA ASN A 46 -16.88 2.26 -5.25
C ASN A 46 -16.30 1.54 -6.48
N THR A 47 -16.93 0.47 -6.94
CA THR A 47 -16.49 -0.29 -8.12
C THR A 47 -16.55 0.57 -9.40
N LEU A 48 -17.64 1.31 -9.59
CA LEU A 48 -17.83 2.19 -10.75
C LEU A 48 -16.83 3.36 -10.75
N LEU A 49 -16.58 3.97 -9.58
CA LEU A 49 -15.61 5.05 -9.41
C LEU A 49 -14.18 4.57 -9.65
N VAL A 50 -13.79 3.41 -9.12
CA VAL A 50 -12.47 2.81 -9.37
C VAL A 50 -12.28 2.49 -10.86
N LYS A 51 -13.31 1.93 -11.51
CA LYS A 51 -13.27 1.67 -12.96
C LYS A 51 -13.11 2.97 -13.75
N THR A 52 -13.83 4.03 -13.37
CA THR A 52 -13.75 5.34 -14.03
C THR A 52 -12.36 5.97 -13.85
N LYS A 53 -11.78 5.86 -12.66
CA LYS A 53 -10.40 6.29 -12.39
C LYS A 53 -9.42 5.54 -13.28
N ASN A 54 -9.46 4.21 -13.30
CA ASN A 54 -8.53 3.40 -14.08
C ASN A 54 -8.62 3.72 -15.58
N ASN A 55 -9.83 3.85 -16.13
CA ASN A 55 -10.02 4.26 -17.52
C ASN A 55 -9.40 5.65 -17.80
N LEU A 56 -9.52 6.60 -16.87
CA LEU A 56 -8.91 7.92 -17.03
C LEU A 56 -7.38 7.85 -16.95
N LEU A 57 -6.82 7.04 -16.04
CA LEU A 57 -5.38 6.80 -15.94
C LEU A 57 -4.83 6.17 -17.22
N GLU A 58 -5.51 5.19 -17.81
CA GLU A 58 -5.12 4.61 -19.11
C GLU A 58 -5.05 5.68 -20.21
N ILE A 59 -6.01 6.62 -20.24
CA ILE A 59 -6.00 7.73 -21.19
C ILE A 59 -4.82 8.67 -20.92
N VAL A 60 -4.54 8.99 -19.65
CA VAL A 60 -3.39 9.82 -19.25
C VAL A 60 -2.07 9.17 -19.69
N GLU A 61 -1.89 7.87 -19.45
CA GLU A 61 -0.69 7.14 -19.86
C GLU A 61 -0.52 7.09 -21.38
N GLN A 62 -1.59 6.83 -22.13
CA GLN A 62 -1.57 6.82 -23.59
C GLN A 62 -1.18 8.21 -24.13
N LYS A 63 -1.71 9.27 -23.51
CA LYS A 63 -1.38 10.65 -23.86
C LYS A 63 0.06 11.00 -23.52
N ALA A 64 0.52 10.64 -22.33
CA ALA A 64 1.90 10.84 -21.89
C ALA A 64 2.90 10.17 -22.85
N LYS A 65 2.61 8.93 -23.26
CA LYS A 65 3.41 8.20 -24.27
C LYS A 65 3.39 8.90 -25.62
N LYS A 66 2.23 9.33 -26.11
CA LYS A 66 2.09 10.01 -27.41
C LYS A 66 2.83 11.35 -27.46
N GLU A 67 2.82 12.08 -26.35
CA GLU A 67 3.35 13.44 -26.24
C GLU A 67 4.72 13.50 -25.55
N ASN A 68 5.34 12.35 -25.27
CA ASN A 68 6.64 12.20 -24.59
C ASN A 68 6.74 13.02 -23.30
N TRP A 69 5.83 12.79 -22.35
CA TRP A 69 5.93 13.38 -21.02
C TRP A 69 7.07 12.72 -20.24
N SER A 70 7.67 13.45 -19.30
CA SER A 70 8.59 12.83 -18.34
C SER A 70 7.82 11.93 -17.36
N ASN A 71 8.52 11.01 -16.68
CA ASN A 71 7.90 10.20 -15.62
C ASN A 71 7.35 11.09 -14.49
N GLU A 72 8.02 12.20 -14.17
CA GLU A 72 7.54 13.19 -13.20
C GLU A 72 6.22 13.83 -13.65
N GLU A 73 6.14 14.31 -14.90
CA GLU A 73 4.90 14.89 -15.46
C GLU A 73 3.75 13.87 -15.47
N LEU A 74 4.04 12.61 -15.80
CA LEU A 74 3.07 11.52 -15.76
C LEU A 74 2.62 11.23 -14.33
N LEU A 75 3.56 11.09 -13.38
CA LEU A 75 3.28 10.83 -11.97
C LEU A 75 2.40 11.94 -11.37
N GLU A 76 2.71 13.22 -11.59
CA GLU A 76 1.88 14.33 -11.11
C GLU A 76 0.44 14.26 -11.64
N GLY A 77 0.26 13.87 -12.91
CA GLY A 77 -1.06 13.64 -13.50
C GLY A 77 -1.80 12.47 -12.85
N VAL A 78 -1.10 11.35 -12.60
CA VAL A 78 -1.65 10.16 -11.94
C VAL A 78 -2.03 10.45 -10.48
N LEU A 79 -1.19 11.19 -9.74
CA LEU A 79 -1.45 11.64 -8.38
C LEU A 79 -2.70 12.52 -8.34
N MET A 80 -2.82 13.50 -9.24
CA MET A 80 -3.98 14.40 -9.30
C MET A 80 -5.29 13.62 -9.56
N VAL A 81 -5.29 12.73 -10.56
CA VAL A 81 -6.46 11.90 -10.88
C VAL A 81 -6.83 10.98 -9.73
N THR A 82 -5.84 10.36 -9.08
CA THR A 82 -6.08 9.44 -7.97
C THR A 82 -6.61 10.16 -6.74
N TYR A 83 -6.01 11.31 -6.38
CA TYR A 83 -6.47 12.12 -5.25
C TYR A 83 -7.91 12.61 -5.42
N CYS A 84 -8.23 13.20 -6.58
CA CYS A 84 -9.58 13.68 -6.87
C CYS A 84 -10.61 12.54 -6.84
N ASN A 85 -10.23 11.35 -7.32
CA ASN A 85 -11.08 10.16 -7.21
C ASN A 85 -11.31 9.77 -5.75
N TYR A 86 -10.29 9.83 -4.90
CA TYR A 86 -10.40 9.50 -3.49
C TYR A 86 -11.32 10.45 -2.73
N VAL A 87 -11.21 11.76 -2.98
CA VAL A 87 -12.14 12.79 -2.45
C VAL A 87 -13.58 12.39 -2.75
N VAL A 88 -13.92 12.18 -4.03
CA VAL A 88 -15.30 11.85 -4.44
C VAL A 88 -15.74 10.47 -3.93
N MET A 89 -14.83 9.49 -3.84
CA MET A 89 -15.14 8.19 -3.26
C MET A 89 -15.53 8.29 -1.78
N LEU A 90 -14.88 9.15 -1.00
CA LEU A 90 -15.23 9.38 0.39
C LEU A 90 -16.60 10.05 0.50
N GLU A 91 -16.84 11.13 -0.27
CA GLU A 91 -18.12 11.85 -0.31
C GLU A 91 -19.29 10.93 -0.63
N VAL A 92 -19.18 10.16 -1.71
CA VAL A 92 -20.26 9.31 -2.23
C VAL A 92 -20.49 8.11 -1.34
N ARG A 93 -19.44 7.56 -0.73
CA ARG A 93 -19.60 6.52 0.29
C ARG A 93 -20.42 7.10 1.43
N HIS A 94 -20.01 8.26 1.97
CA HIS A 94 -20.65 8.88 3.12
C HIS A 94 -22.14 9.16 2.89
N SER A 95 -22.52 9.69 1.72
CA SER A 95 -23.91 10.04 1.40
C SER A 95 -24.86 8.84 1.38
N VAL A 96 -24.35 7.64 1.08
CA VAL A 96 -25.14 6.40 1.04
C VAL A 96 -25.03 5.60 2.33
N TRP A 97 -23.85 5.62 2.94
CA TRP A 97 -23.56 4.96 4.20
C TRP A 97 -22.67 5.91 5.02
N PRO A 98 -23.18 6.55 6.07
CA PRO A 98 -22.39 7.48 6.88
C PRO A 98 -21.21 6.80 7.56
N TYR A 99 -20.14 7.57 7.75
CA TYR A 99 -18.91 7.08 8.35
C TYR A 99 -19.02 7.05 9.86
N GLU A 100 -18.63 5.92 10.45
CA GLU A 100 -18.29 5.85 11.86
C GLU A 100 -16.79 6.06 12.03
N TYR A 101 -16.38 6.52 13.21
CA TYR A 101 -14.97 6.78 13.56
C TYR A 101 -14.01 5.69 13.05
N MET A 102 -14.24 4.43 13.42
CA MET A 102 -13.34 3.33 13.04
C MET A 102 -13.32 3.07 11.53
N ALA A 103 -14.46 3.25 10.86
CA ALA A 103 -14.55 3.05 9.41
C ALA A 103 -13.82 4.17 8.65
N PHE A 104 -13.94 5.41 9.13
CA PHE A 104 -13.28 6.55 8.52
C PHE A 104 -11.76 6.51 8.70
N SER A 105 -11.29 6.34 9.95
CA SER A 105 -9.86 6.27 10.25
C SER A 105 -9.15 5.16 9.46
N ARG A 106 -9.76 3.96 9.40
CA ARG A 106 -9.24 2.87 8.56
C ARG A 106 -9.22 3.25 7.09
N ARG A 107 -10.31 3.84 6.59
CA ARG A 107 -10.43 4.21 5.18
C ARG A 107 -9.34 5.19 4.75
N ILE A 108 -9.02 6.20 5.55
CA ILE A 108 -7.95 7.14 5.19
C ILE A 108 -6.58 6.42 5.14
N GLY A 109 -6.33 5.46 6.05
CA GLY A 109 -5.15 4.61 6.00
C GLY A 109 -5.07 3.74 4.74
N GLU A 110 -6.19 3.12 4.34
CA GLU A 110 -6.30 2.30 3.11
C GLU A 110 -6.06 3.10 1.83
N LEU A 111 -6.28 4.42 1.85
CA LEU A 111 -6.07 5.30 0.70
C LEU A 111 -4.62 5.80 0.62
N TRP A 112 -3.96 5.97 1.76
CA TRP A 112 -2.59 6.51 1.83
C TRP A 112 -1.54 5.57 1.23
N GLU A 113 -1.57 4.29 1.58
CA GLU A 113 -0.59 3.31 1.08
C GLU A 113 -0.54 3.24 -0.46
N PRO A 114 -1.66 2.95 -1.17
CA PRO A 114 -1.64 2.90 -2.63
C PRO A 114 -1.29 4.25 -3.25
N PHE A 115 -1.60 5.37 -2.59
CA PHE A 115 -1.21 6.69 -3.06
C PHE A 115 0.32 6.87 -3.05
N CYS A 116 0.98 6.48 -1.96
CA CYS A 116 2.44 6.54 -1.85
C CYS A 116 3.14 5.58 -2.82
N LYS A 117 2.54 4.42 -3.10
CA LYS A 117 3.08 3.45 -4.06
C LYS A 117 3.14 3.98 -5.48
N LEU A 118 2.32 4.96 -5.85
CA LEU A 118 2.38 5.59 -7.18
C LEU A 118 3.77 6.15 -7.50
N ALA A 119 4.51 6.65 -6.50
CA ALA A 119 5.89 7.13 -6.69
C ALA A 119 6.84 6.01 -7.15
N PHE A 120 6.58 4.75 -6.77
CA PHE A 120 7.37 3.59 -7.19
C PHE A 120 6.84 2.95 -8.49
N GLU A 121 5.55 3.14 -8.79
CA GLU A 121 4.94 2.67 -10.06
C GLU A 121 5.33 3.59 -11.23
N TYR A 122 5.55 4.88 -10.97
CA TYR A 122 6.02 5.88 -11.94
C TYR A 122 7.27 6.59 -11.42
N PRO A 123 8.39 5.86 -11.24
CA PRO A 123 9.57 6.38 -10.58
C PRO A 123 10.32 7.38 -11.45
N VAL A 124 10.92 8.38 -10.80
CA VAL A 124 11.85 9.33 -11.44
C VAL A 124 13.26 8.73 -11.45
N ASN A 125 13.63 8.05 -10.37
CA ASN A 125 14.84 7.25 -10.30
C ASN A 125 14.71 5.95 -11.09
N ASP A 126 15.86 5.35 -11.44
CA ASP A 126 15.91 4.01 -12.00
C ASP A 126 15.69 2.97 -10.88
N LEU A 127 14.49 2.40 -10.84
CA LEU A 127 14.12 1.32 -9.94
C LEU A 127 13.23 0.31 -10.66
N GLU A 128 13.32 -0.95 -10.24
CA GLU A 128 12.55 -2.05 -10.83
C GLU A 128 11.67 -2.71 -9.77
N LEU A 129 10.37 -2.80 -10.02
CA LEU A 129 9.47 -3.58 -9.18
C LEU A 129 9.65 -5.07 -9.45
N PHE A 130 9.67 -5.90 -8.40
CA PHE A 130 9.80 -7.35 -8.53
C PHE A 130 8.74 -8.11 -7.73
N VAL A 131 8.53 -9.38 -8.05
CA VAL A 131 7.67 -10.28 -7.27
C VAL A 131 8.54 -11.08 -6.31
N PRO A 132 8.28 -11.05 -4.99
CA PRO A 132 9.07 -11.80 -4.02
C PRO A 132 8.84 -13.32 -4.17
N PRO A 133 9.77 -14.16 -3.69
CA PRO A 133 9.58 -15.60 -3.70
C PRO A 133 8.42 -16.03 -2.79
N LEU A 134 7.77 -17.14 -3.13
CA LEU A 134 6.80 -17.75 -2.22
C LEU A 134 7.52 -18.38 -1.04
N PHE A 135 6.88 -18.36 0.13
CA PHE A 135 7.42 -19.04 1.31
C PHE A 135 7.61 -20.55 1.07
N SER A 136 6.75 -21.17 0.25
CA SER A 136 6.90 -22.57 -0.16
C SER A 136 8.21 -22.82 -0.90
N ASP A 137 8.63 -21.86 -1.74
CA ASP A 137 9.83 -21.97 -2.56
C ASP A 137 11.08 -21.77 -1.71
N VAL A 138 11.04 -20.77 -0.82
CA VAL A 138 12.08 -20.56 0.21
C VAL A 138 12.23 -21.80 1.09
N LYS A 139 11.11 -22.36 1.58
CA LYS A 139 11.11 -23.57 2.40
C LYS A 139 11.73 -24.75 1.66
N LYS A 140 11.39 -24.93 0.38
CA LYS A 140 11.93 -26.00 -0.45
C LYS A 140 13.43 -25.82 -0.67
N LYS A 141 13.88 -24.60 -1.00
CA LYS A 141 15.30 -24.27 -1.17
C LYS A 141 16.10 -24.60 0.09
N LEU A 142 15.67 -24.12 1.25
CA LEU A 142 16.33 -24.40 2.54
C LEU A 142 16.35 -25.90 2.89
N ALA A 143 15.26 -26.62 2.61
CA ALA A 143 15.19 -28.06 2.85
C ALA A 143 16.19 -28.82 1.96
N THR A 144 16.28 -28.45 0.67
CA THR A 144 17.23 -29.03 -0.27
C THR A 144 18.67 -28.73 0.12
N GLU A 145 18.99 -27.49 0.52
CA GLU A 145 20.34 -27.13 0.99
C GLU A 145 20.78 -27.95 2.21
N ILE A 146 19.87 -28.19 3.16
CA ILE A 146 20.15 -29.00 4.35
C ILE A 146 20.33 -30.47 3.97
N GLU A 147 19.49 -30.99 3.07
CA GLU A 147 19.62 -32.35 2.56
C GLU A 147 20.95 -32.56 1.83
N ASP A 148 21.32 -31.63 0.95
CA ASP A 148 22.59 -31.64 0.24
C ASP A 148 23.76 -31.59 1.22
N TYR A 149 23.71 -30.71 2.23
CA TYR A 149 24.72 -30.63 3.28
C TYR A 149 24.85 -31.96 4.06
N ILE A 150 23.75 -32.55 4.51
CA ILE A 150 23.74 -33.86 5.20
C ILE A 150 24.37 -34.93 4.31
N ASN A 151 24.08 -34.90 3.01
CA ASN A 151 24.64 -35.86 2.05
C ASN A 151 26.16 -35.74 1.90
N THR A 152 26.74 -34.54 2.10
CA THR A 152 28.20 -34.36 2.11
C THR A 152 28.90 -34.87 3.37
N LEU A 153 28.17 -35.11 4.46
CA LEU A 153 28.76 -35.57 5.72
C LEU A 153 29.28 -37.01 5.58
N ASN A 154 30.42 -37.28 6.22
CA ASN A 154 31.02 -38.61 6.30
C ASN A 154 30.32 -39.48 7.36
N LEU A 155 29.04 -39.75 7.13
CA LEU A 155 28.15 -40.56 7.97
C LEU A 155 27.65 -41.77 7.18
N SER A 156 27.23 -42.81 7.90
CA SER A 156 26.52 -43.94 7.28
C SER A 156 25.16 -43.51 6.72
N GLN A 157 24.62 -44.28 5.77
CA GLN A 157 23.31 -43.97 5.18
C GLN A 157 22.19 -43.98 6.23
N GLU A 158 22.24 -44.92 7.19
CA GLU A 158 21.26 -45.01 8.27
C GLU A 158 21.28 -43.76 9.18
N GLU A 159 22.46 -43.21 9.46
CA GLU A 159 22.58 -41.96 10.24
C GLU A 159 22.04 -40.76 9.47
N LYS A 160 22.30 -40.67 8.16
CA LYS A 160 21.76 -39.61 7.29
C LYS A 160 20.23 -39.65 7.24
N ASP A 161 19.65 -40.84 7.03
CA ASP A 161 18.21 -41.04 6.99
C ASP A 161 17.55 -40.65 8.33
N GLN A 162 18.21 -40.99 9.45
CA GLN A 162 17.72 -40.63 10.77
C GLN A 162 17.79 -39.11 11.02
N LEU A 163 18.85 -38.43 10.55
CA LEU A 163 18.96 -36.96 10.63
C LEU A 163 17.86 -36.27 9.83
N LEU A 164 17.64 -36.68 8.58
CA LEU A 164 16.57 -36.16 7.73
C LEU A 164 15.19 -36.37 8.38
N LYS A 165 14.98 -37.52 9.01
CA LYS A 165 13.73 -37.81 9.74
C LYS A 165 13.52 -36.87 10.92
N TYR A 166 14.55 -36.55 11.71
CA TYR A 166 14.43 -35.59 12.81
C TYR A 166 14.22 -34.16 12.31
N TYR A 167 14.94 -33.77 11.26
CA TYR A 167 14.74 -32.47 10.61
C TYR A 167 13.29 -32.29 10.13
N ASN A 168 12.77 -33.27 9.38
CA ASN A 168 11.39 -33.24 8.88
C ASN A 168 10.35 -33.21 10.01
N LYS A 169 10.62 -33.88 11.14
CA LYS A 169 9.76 -33.77 12.34
C LYS A 169 9.74 -32.36 12.92
N VAL A 170 10.90 -31.73 13.07
CA VAL A 170 11.01 -30.33 13.55
C VAL A 170 10.29 -29.39 12.57
N TRP A 171 10.53 -29.55 11.27
CA TRP A 171 9.88 -28.74 10.24
C TRP A 171 8.35 -28.90 10.23
N GLY A 172 7.86 -30.12 10.45
CA GLY A 172 6.42 -30.39 10.59
C GLY A 172 5.76 -29.71 11.79
N LEU A 173 6.52 -29.41 12.85
CA LEU A 173 6.03 -28.65 14.01
C LEU A 173 6.02 -27.14 13.76
N VAL A 174 7.01 -26.63 13.01
CA VAL A 174 7.18 -25.19 12.73
C VAL A 174 6.17 -24.68 11.69
N THR A 175 5.68 -25.53 10.78
CA THR A 175 4.84 -25.09 9.64
C THR A 175 3.33 -25.18 9.88
N SER A 176 2.85 -24.99 11.11
CA SER A 176 1.41 -25.05 11.43
C SER A 176 0.62 -23.80 10.99
N GLY A 177 1.27 -22.80 10.38
CA GLY A 177 0.63 -21.62 9.79
C GLY A 177 1.17 -21.29 8.40
N GLU A 178 0.32 -20.69 7.56
CA GLU A 178 0.73 -20.13 6.27
C GLU A 178 1.48 -18.81 6.48
N ILE A 179 2.78 -18.79 6.16
CA ILE A 179 3.59 -17.57 6.19
C ILE A 179 3.51 -16.92 4.80
N LYS A 180 3.03 -15.68 4.74
CA LYS A 180 3.05 -14.87 3.52
C LYS A 180 4.28 -13.94 3.56
N LEU A 181 5.22 -14.16 2.64
CA LEU A 181 6.41 -13.30 2.50
C LEU A 181 6.12 -12.01 1.74
N GLU A 182 5.19 -12.05 0.77
CA GLU A 182 4.81 -10.87 0.03
C GLU A 182 4.26 -9.77 0.96
N LEU A 183 5.01 -8.67 1.00
CA LEU A 183 4.66 -7.40 1.65
C LEU A 183 3.96 -6.45 0.66
N ASP A 184 3.81 -5.20 1.04
CA ASP A 184 3.02 -4.24 0.27
C ASP A 184 3.77 -3.72 -0.97
N LEU A 185 5.10 -3.64 -0.92
CA LEU A 185 5.94 -3.16 -2.03
C LEU A 185 7.30 -3.87 -2.05
N HIS A 186 7.79 -4.18 -3.26
CA HIS A 186 9.08 -4.82 -3.47
C HIS A 186 9.77 -4.19 -4.68
N PHE A 187 11.00 -3.72 -4.50
CA PHE A 187 11.73 -3.04 -5.57
C PHE A 187 13.25 -3.27 -5.48
N ILE A 188 13.92 -3.13 -6.62
CA ILE A 188 15.36 -3.11 -6.74
C ILE A 188 15.80 -1.66 -6.95
N PHE A 189 16.74 -1.21 -6.13
CA PHE A 189 17.35 0.11 -6.26
C PHE A 189 18.85 -0.03 -6.02
N GLU A 190 19.67 0.51 -6.94
CA GLU A 190 21.14 0.40 -6.91
C GLU A 190 21.66 -1.04 -6.70
N GLY A 191 20.97 -2.03 -7.30
CA GLY A 191 21.33 -3.45 -7.22
C GLY A 191 20.96 -4.15 -5.90
N LYS A 192 20.29 -3.46 -4.96
CA LYS A 192 19.80 -4.04 -3.71
C LYS A 192 18.30 -4.29 -3.77
N LYS A 193 17.84 -5.38 -3.14
CA LYS A 193 16.43 -5.76 -3.07
C LYS A 193 15.79 -5.22 -1.79
N TYR A 194 14.79 -4.37 -1.93
CA TYR A 194 14.03 -3.81 -0.83
C TYR A 194 12.65 -4.46 -0.76
N VAL A 195 12.20 -4.75 0.46
CA VAL A 195 10.86 -5.28 0.73
C VAL A 195 10.21 -4.42 1.80
N VAL A 196 9.03 -3.89 1.52
CA VAL A 196 8.44 -2.80 2.31
C VAL A 196 7.05 -3.18 2.80
N ASP A 197 6.84 -3.03 4.09
CA ASP A 197 5.52 -3.13 4.75
C ASP A 197 5.05 -1.71 5.12
N PHE A 198 3.88 -1.33 4.62
CA PHE A 198 3.25 -0.04 4.89
C PHE A 198 2.33 -0.14 6.10
N LYS A 199 2.31 0.92 6.93
CA LYS A 199 1.37 1.05 8.05
C LYS A 199 0.82 2.46 8.10
N SER A 200 -0.49 2.58 8.29
CA SER A 200 -1.10 3.87 8.60
C SER A 200 -0.71 4.39 10.00
N GLY A 201 -0.39 3.49 10.92
CA GLY A 201 0.04 3.75 12.29
C GLY A 201 0.03 2.46 13.12
N PHE A 202 0.54 2.52 14.35
CA PHE A 202 0.50 1.39 15.29
C PHE A 202 -0.54 1.61 16.39
N GLY A 203 -1.55 0.73 16.45
CA GLY A 203 -2.58 0.75 17.49
C GLY A 203 -2.20 -0.02 18.76
N SER A 204 -3.09 0.01 19.76
CA SER A 204 -2.89 -0.69 21.05
C SER A 204 -2.93 -2.22 20.94
N ASN A 205 -3.45 -2.78 19.84
CA ASN A 205 -3.62 -4.22 19.62
C ASN A 205 -2.81 -4.76 18.42
N GLU A 206 -1.51 -4.48 18.38
CA GLU A 206 -0.61 -4.87 17.28
C GLU A 206 0.33 -6.06 17.60
N LYS A 207 0.20 -6.71 18.76
CA LYS A 207 1.14 -7.75 19.20
C LYS A 207 1.29 -8.91 18.20
N GLY A 208 0.16 -9.43 17.70
CA GLY A 208 0.16 -10.54 16.73
C GLY A 208 0.81 -10.14 15.40
N ASN A 209 0.47 -8.96 14.89
CA ASN A 209 1.04 -8.43 13.66
C ASN A 209 2.55 -8.12 13.82
N THR A 210 2.98 -7.61 14.98
CA THR A 210 4.39 -7.35 15.29
C THR A 210 5.23 -8.63 15.24
N ASN A 211 4.74 -9.71 15.86
CA ASN A 211 5.43 -11.01 15.82
C ASN A 211 5.51 -11.57 14.40
N ARG A 212 4.45 -11.41 13.59
CA ARG A 212 4.46 -11.78 12.17
C ARG A 212 5.52 -10.98 11.40
N LEU A 213 5.61 -9.67 11.62
CA LEU A 213 6.58 -8.81 10.94
C LEU A 213 8.02 -9.16 11.31
N LEU A 214 8.30 -9.47 12.59
CA LEU A 214 9.61 -9.94 13.01
C LEU A 214 9.99 -11.27 12.34
N LEU A 215 9.04 -12.21 12.22
CA LEU A 215 9.25 -13.48 11.55
C LEU A 215 9.57 -13.29 10.05
N VAL A 216 8.79 -12.46 9.36
CA VAL A 216 8.97 -12.21 7.92
C VAL A 216 10.32 -11.56 7.63
N ALA A 217 10.72 -10.51 8.36
CA ALA A 217 12.04 -9.91 8.17
C ALA A 217 13.18 -10.86 8.52
N SER A 218 13.03 -11.68 9.56
CA SER A 218 14.03 -12.70 9.90
C SER A 218 14.23 -13.67 8.74
N ILE A 219 13.15 -14.12 8.09
CA ILE A 219 13.27 -14.98 6.89
C ILE A 219 14.04 -14.25 5.79
N TYR A 220 13.67 -13.02 5.46
CA TYR A 220 14.36 -12.22 4.43
C TYR A 220 15.85 -12.02 4.71
N HIS A 221 16.22 -11.75 5.97
CA HIS A 221 17.61 -11.57 6.37
C HIS A 221 18.45 -12.86 6.25
N ASN A 222 17.81 -14.02 6.38
CA ASN A 222 18.47 -15.32 6.21
C ASN A 222 18.52 -15.78 4.74
N LEU A 223 17.89 -15.07 3.80
CA LEU A 223 18.04 -15.36 2.38
C LEU A 223 19.36 -14.77 1.86
N GLU A 224 20.10 -15.58 1.09
CA GLU A 224 21.40 -15.21 0.51
C GLU A 224 21.37 -13.98 -0.41
N GLU A 225 20.18 -13.58 -0.85
CA GLU A 225 19.97 -12.49 -1.81
C GLU A 225 20.08 -11.08 -1.19
N GLY A 226 20.31 -10.98 0.13
CA GLY A 226 20.63 -9.71 0.79
C GLY A 226 19.47 -8.71 0.76
N TYR A 227 18.26 -9.17 1.11
CA TYR A 227 17.08 -8.31 1.18
C TYR A 227 17.20 -7.27 2.30
N GLU A 228 16.68 -6.08 2.04
CA GLU A 228 16.64 -4.93 2.95
C GLU A 228 15.19 -4.65 3.36
N PRO A 229 14.73 -5.16 4.53
CA PRO A 229 13.36 -4.95 4.99
C PRO A 229 13.15 -3.53 5.50
N LEU A 230 12.13 -2.84 4.96
CA LEU A 230 11.72 -1.49 5.35
C LEU A 230 10.29 -1.46 5.92
N ILE A 231 10.04 -0.59 6.90
CA ILE A 231 8.68 -0.27 7.36
C ILE A 231 8.43 1.21 7.15
N PHE A 232 7.36 1.52 6.42
CA PHE A 232 6.92 2.88 6.14
C PHE A 232 5.63 3.18 6.90
N VAL A 233 5.70 4.10 7.85
CA VAL A 233 4.56 4.46 8.70
C VAL A 233 4.09 5.88 8.42
N ARG A 234 2.79 6.06 8.17
CA ARG A 234 2.18 7.38 7.97
C ARG A 234 2.18 8.20 9.26
N SER A 235 1.65 7.62 10.34
CA SER A 235 1.52 8.33 11.62
C SER A 235 2.89 8.75 12.16
N PRO A 236 3.04 10.01 12.63
CA PRO A 236 4.24 10.42 13.36
C PRO A 236 4.25 9.86 14.80
N GLU A 237 3.07 9.55 15.34
CA GLU A 237 2.95 8.95 16.67
C GLU A 237 3.27 7.46 16.61
N ASN A 238 4.24 7.07 17.43
CA ASN A 238 4.75 5.71 17.51
C ASN A 238 4.48 5.11 18.89
N ASN A 239 4.41 3.79 18.95
CA ASN A 239 4.23 3.07 20.21
C ASN A 239 5.33 2.00 20.41
N ASN A 240 5.21 1.23 21.50
CA ASN A 240 6.20 0.20 21.84
C ASN A 240 6.39 -0.85 20.74
N TYR A 241 5.36 -1.15 19.94
CA TYR A 241 5.46 -2.12 18.85
C TYR A 241 6.33 -1.59 17.71
N PHE A 242 6.13 -0.34 17.30
CA PHE A 242 7.01 0.32 16.33
C PHE A 242 8.46 0.35 16.82
N ASN A 243 8.68 0.77 18.08
CA ASN A 243 10.01 0.81 18.67
C ASN A 243 10.67 -0.57 18.74
N THR A 244 9.88 -1.63 18.96
CA THR A 244 10.38 -3.01 18.94
C THR A 244 10.88 -3.39 17.55
N LEU A 245 10.13 -3.04 16.49
CA LEU A 245 10.54 -3.30 15.11
C LEU A 245 11.78 -2.48 14.74
N LYS A 246 11.79 -1.18 15.05
CA LYS A 246 12.93 -0.29 14.78
C LYS A 246 14.21 -0.72 15.50
N ASN A 247 14.11 -1.16 16.75
CA ASN A 247 15.26 -1.59 17.56
C ASN A 247 15.64 -3.06 17.35
N SER A 248 14.90 -3.81 16.53
CA SER A 248 15.17 -5.23 16.29
C SER A 248 16.45 -5.50 15.51
N GLY A 249 16.93 -4.50 14.74
CA GLY A 249 18.08 -4.65 13.85
C GLY A 249 17.80 -5.42 12.56
N ILE A 250 16.58 -5.93 12.37
CA ILE A 250 16.16 -6.65 11.14
C ILE A 250 15.22 -5.84 10.24
N TRP A 251 14.69 -4.73 10.75
CA TRP A 251 13.89 -3.76 9.99
C TRP A 251 14.53 -2.38 10.05
N SER A 252 14.53 -1.67 8.92
CA SER A 252 14.69 -0.21 8.90
C SER A 252 13.31 0.44 8.91
N ALA A 253 12.90 1.00 10.05
CA ALA A 253 11.55 1.52 10.26
C ALA A 253 11.51 3.06 10.35
N PHE A 254 10.64 3.67 9.56
CA PHE A 254 10.48 5.11 9.39
C PHE A 254 9.03 5.53 9.65
N SER A 255 8.83 6.73 10.18
CA SER A 255 7.50 7.23 10.55
C SER A 255 7.31 8.70 10.20
N GLY A 256 6.08 9.08 9.82
CA GLY A 256 5.72 10.45 9.50
C GLY A 256 6.60 11.02 8.40
N ASN A 257 7.25 12.15 8.68
CA ASN A 257 8.12 12.83 7.72
C ASN A 257 9.27 11.94 7.21
N GLU A 258 9.86 11.09 8.07
CA GLU A 258 10.96 10.19 7.68
C GLU A 258 10.52 9.22 6.57
N THR A 259 9.27 8.75 6.62
CA THR A 259 8.71 7.86 5.60
C THR A 259 8.72 8.53 4.23
N TYR A 260 8.28 9.77 4.16
CA TYR A 260 8.25 10.51 2.90
C TYR A 260 9.65 10.83 2.37
N ASP A 261 10.59 11.10 3.28
CA ASP A 261 11.99 11.34 2.92
C ASP A 261 12.62 10.06 2.31
N GLU A 262 12.32 8.87 2.85
CA GLU A 262 12.75 7.61 2.26
C GLU A 262 12.02 7.29 0.93
N ILE A 263 10.73 7.60 0.80
CA ILE A 263 10.03 7.49 -0.49
C ILE A 263 10.74 8.35 -1.55
N HIS A 264 11.04 9.61 -1.23
CA HIS A 264 11.74 10.51 -2.14
C HIS A 264 13.13 9.97 -2.50
N LYS A 265 13.89 9.48 -1.52
CA LYS A 265 15.21 8.88 -1.75
C LYS A 265 15.17 7.74 -2.77
N TYR A 266 14.24 6.80 -2.65
CA TYR A 266 14.18 5.65 -3.55
C TYR A 266 13.48 5.97 -4.88
N ALA A 267 12.30 6.58 -4.84
CA ALA A 267 11.50 6.86 -6.03
C ALA A 267 12.01 8.06 -6.85
N GLY A 268 12.78 8.96 -6.23
CA GLY A 268 13.28 10.18 -6.86
C GLY A 268 12.26 11.32 -6.93
N TYR A 269 11.10 11.18 -6.28
CA TYR A 269 10.02 12.16 -6.31
C TYR A 269 9.60 12.62 -4.91
N ASP A 270 9.54 13.94 -4.69
CA ASP A 270 9.12 14.54 -3.42
C ASP A 270 7.58 14.58 -3.30
N ILE A 271 7.00 13.41 -3.00
CA ILE A 271 5.56 13.25 -2.82
C ILE A 271 5.02 14.09 -1.65
N LYS A 272 5.84 14.37 -0.63
CA LYS A 272 5.44 15.19 0.52
C LYS A 272 5.19 16.63 0.13
N THR A 273 6.09 17.21 -0.66
CA THR A 273 5.88 18.55 -1.20
C THR A 273 4.66 18.58 -2.12
N TRP A 274 4.46 17.55 -2.94
CA TRP A 274 3.26 17.47 -3.77
C TRP A 274 1.97 17.42 -2.93
N ILE A 275 1.91 16.56 -1.90
CA ILE A 275 0.76 16.45 -0.98
C ILE A 275 0.47 17.82 -0.37
N ARG A 276 1.48 18.45 0.25
CA ARG A 276 1.33 19.76 0.90
C ARG A 276 0.79 20.84 -0.03
N ASN A 277 1.17 20.81 -1.30
CA ASN A 277 0.82 21.85 -2.25
C ASN A 277 -0.53 21.63 -2.96
N ASN A 278 -1.01 20.38 -3.02
CA ASN A 278 -2.17 20.02 -3.84
C ASN A 278 -3.36 19.51 -3.04
N ILE A 279 -3.13 18.89 -1.88
CA ILE A 279 -4.18 18.30 -1.04
C ILE A 279 -4.61 19.31 0.01
N SER A 280 -5.88 19.73 -0.06
CA SER A 280 -6.55 20.43 1.01
C SER A 280 -7.88 19.74 1.27
N TRP A 281 -7.90 18.72 2.12
CA TRP A 281 -9.10 17.90 2.30
C TRP A 281 -10.34 18.71 2.72
N GLU A 282 -10.18 19.70 3.59
CA GLU A 282 -11.28 20.55 4.05
C GLU A 282 -11.89 21.36 2.90
N ASP A 283 -11.05 21.88 1.99
CA ASP A 283 -11.52 22.66 0.83
C ASP A 283 -11.98 21.76 -0.33
N ASP A 284 -11.38 20.58 -0.46
CA ASP A 284 -11.59 19.68 -1.59
C ASP A 284 -12.83 18.80 -1.39
N LEU A 285 -13.26 18.53 -0.14
CA LEU A 285 -14.50 17.82 0.17
C LEU A 285 -15.72 18.74 0.01
N ASN A 286 -16.88 18.15 -0.29
CA ASN A 286 -18.13 18.89 -0.29
C ASN A 286 -18.50 19.38 1.13
N THR A 287 -19.22 20.51 1.19
CA THR A 287 -19.55 21.19 2.45
C THR A 287 -20.31 20.32 3.44
N GLU A 288 -21.25 19.49 2.95
CA GLU A 288 -22.04 18.61 3.82
C GLU A 288 -21.13 17.61 4.55
N PHE A 289 -20.22 16.97 3.83
CA PHE A 289 -19.34 15.97 4.41
C PHE A 289 -18.25 16.61 5.27
N SER A 290 -17.69 17.76 4.88
CA SER A 290 -16.74 18.50 5.73
C SER A 290 -17.35 18.85 7.09
N ASN A 291 -18.56 19.42 7.09
CA ASN A 291 -19.26 19.75 8.35
C ASN A 291 -19.50 18.50 9.20
N PHE A 292 -19.89 17.38 8.58
CA PHE A 292 -20.04 16.11 9.30
C PHE A 292 -18.74 15.67 9.99
N LEU A 293 -17.59 15.81 9.31
CA LEU A 293 -16.31 15.41 9.89
C LEU A 293 -15.93 16.30 11.08
N ASP A 294 -16.16 17.60 10.98
CA ASP A 294 -15.88 18.54 12.07
C ASP A 294 -16.78 18.29 13.28
N ASP A 295 -18.09 18.17 13.07
CA ASP A 295 -19.09 17.93 14.12
C ASP A 295 -18.81 16.63 14.90
N ASN A 296 -18.15 15.65 14.26
CA ASN A 296 -17.84 14.34 14.84
C ASN A 296 -16.36 14.17 15.23
N ASN A 297 -15.54 15.23 15.19
CA ASN A 297 -14.10 15.19 15.46
C ASN A 297 -13.34 14.16 14.61
N LEU A 298 -13.71 14.01 13.34
CA LEU A 298 -13.10 13.08 12.40
C LEU A 298 -12.06 13.73 11.48
N SER A 299 -12.06 15.06 11.35
CA SER A 299 -11.15 15.80 10.46
C SER A 299 -9.67 15.55 10.76
N GLN A 300 -9.32 15.28 12.03
CA GLN A 300 -7.97 14.88 12.45
C GLN A 300 -7.39 13.66 11.70
N TYR A 301 -8.25 12.77 11.16
CA TYR A 301 -7.80 11.58 10.44
C TYR A 301 -7.40 11.83 8.98
N LEU A 302 -7.74 12.99 8.43
CA LEU A 302 -7.40 13.43 7.06
C LEU A 302 -5.91 13.77 6.89
N THR A 303 -5.14 13.77 7.98
CA THR A 303 -3.71 14.10 7.96
C THR A 303 -2.91 13.08 7.16
N TRP A 304 -2.32 13.53 6.04
CA TRP A 304 -1.31 12.84 5.23
C TRP A 304 0.01 13.60 5.35
#